data_AF-A0A8T3SCC8-F1
#
_entry.id   AF-A0A8T3SCC8-F1
#
_cell.length_a   1.000
_cell.length_b   1.000
_cell.length_c   1.000
_cell.angle_alpha   90.00
_cell.angle_beta   90.00
_cell.angle_gamma   90.00
#
_symmetry.space_group_name_H-M   'P 1'
#
loop_
_entity.id
_entity.type
_entity.pdbx_description
1 polymer ?
#
loop_
_entity_poly.entity_id
_entity_poly.type
_entity_poly.pdbx_seq_one_letter_code
_entity_poly.pdbx_strand_id
1 'polypeptide(L)'
;MTPDPLSFFTIDHGTASTAAALIAPVGGRFRLLAAATAPRGISVEAILGDLVGRVRATEPTLLVAADDWPSWARLEVATYRPLRVVCAAGSEDRADELARACRVAGWEVAARFAGPRVDALSLTEACLDRAVSVVALAGGEPPAPDERVGIALLAPMVAATLQRRPDLRVVLSGGASGWADPFPAERVAHAPTTGPELRGGSAGAARFFLELAARWVSSASGVQLPDGRQAFTVGAASLATLLDRAVDAVDVGHAAGLRAVATPDGTVEWVLRADAALVPSQAMTDDDEADTILRWCALDAEHFVLRDRIRNLGLAPWREAAGDGARLRLAALRASLVRLSSAWTGGHPEAPRERRTAATRRRFSSSMALSGSGARIGRSSATRGATAVPDLVVASGGAFAAVPA
;
A
#
# COMPACT_ATOMS: atom_id res chain seq x y z
N MET A 1 21.69 5.48 -38.71
CA MET A 1 20.77 5.40 -37.57
C MET A 1 21.54 5.84 -36.34
N THR A 2 21.35 7.07 -35.90
CA THR A 2 21.84 7.56 -34.62
C THR A 2 21.21 6.69 -33.52
N PRO A 3 21.97 6.22 -32.51
CA PRO A 3 21.37 5.48 -31.42
C PRO A 3 20.33 6.38 -30.74
N ASP A 4 19.14 5.84 -30.51
CA ASP A 4 18.11 6.41 -29.64
C ASP A 4 18.78 6.93 -28.36
N PRO A 5 18.41 8.12 -27.83
CA PRO A 5 18.92 8.54 -26.53
C PRO A 5 18.49 7.51 -25.49
N LEU A 6 19.44 6.69 -25.03
CA LEU A 6 19.22 5.68 -23.98
C LEU A 6 18.89 6.31 -22.61
N SER A 7 18.75 7.63 -22.53
CA SER A 7 18.32 8.35 -21.34
C SER A 7 16.80 8.43 -21.32
N PHE A 8 16.20 8.16 -20.17
CA PHE A 8 14.76 8.23 -20.00
C PHE A 8 14.39 8.68 -18.60
N PHE A 9 13.14 9.10 -18.44
CA PHE A 9 12.58 9.49 -17.16
C PHE A 9 11.68 8.40 -16.60
N THR A 10 11.67 8.24 -15.28
CA THR A 10 10.57 7.59 -14.56
C THR A 10 9.79 8.65 -13.80
N ILE A 11 8.47 8.55 -13.78
CA ILE A 11 7.58 9.55 -13.20
C ILE A 11 6.46 8.84 -12.43
N ASP A 12 6.32 9.14 -11.14
CA ASP A 12 5.17 8.74 -10.33
C ASP A 12 4.33 9.97 -9.99
N HIS A 13 3.11 9.97 -10.52
CA HIS A 13 2.08 10.94 -10.22
C HIS A 13 1.34 10.53 -8.94
N GLY A 14 1.96 10.82 -7.80
CA GLY A 14 1.40 10.55 -6.48
C GLY A 14 0.21 11.44 -6.11
N THR A 15 -0.43 11.12 -4.99
CA THR A 15 -1.63 11.84 -4.53
C THR A 15 -1.34 13.27 -4.06
N ALA A 16 -0.16 13.51 -3.49
CA ALA A 16 0.29 14.82 -3.00
C ALA A 16 1.64 15.27 -3.57
N SER A 17 2.32 14.41 -4.32
CA SER A 17 3.66 14.67 -4.85
C SER A 17 3.80 14.09 -6.24
N THR A 18 4.65 14.71 -7.07
CA THR A 18 5.19 14.11 -8.29
C THR A 18 6.65 13.75 -8.02
N ALA A 19 6.99 12.47 -8.14
CA ALA A 19 8.37 12.01 -8.06
C ALA A 19 8.87 11.72 -9.48
N ALA A 20 10.10 12.15 -9.79
CA ALA A 20 10.73 11.85 -11.06
C ALA A 20 12.19 11.47 -10.88
N ALA A 21 12.66 10.58 -11.74
CA ALA A 21 14.06 10.19 -11.79
C ALA A 21 14.56 10.16 -13.24
N LEU A 22 15.83 10.52 -13.41
CA LEU A 22 16.56 10.45 -14.67
C LEU A 22 17.49 9.25 -14.64
N ILE A 23 17.31 8.35 -15.61
CA ILE A 23 18.08 7.13 -15.77
C ILE A 23 18.80 7.17 -17.11
N ALA A 24 20.10 6.84 -17.12
CA ALA A 24 20.89 6.75 -18.34
C ALA A 24 22.01 5.71 -18.20
N PRO A 25 22.55 5.19 -19.31
CA PRO A 25 23.68 4.26 -19.27
C PRO A 25 24.99 4.97 -18.88
N VAL A 26 25.65 4.47 -17.86
CA VAL A 26 27.00 4.88 -17.44
C VAL A 26 27.88 3.63 -17.36
N GLY A 27 28.97 3.61 -18.14
CA GLY A 27 29.86 2.45 -18.21
C GLY A 27 29.15 1.17 -18.68
N GLY A 28 28.21 1.30 -19.63
CA GLY A 28 27.46 0.17 -20.18
C GLY A 28 26.34 -0.38 -19.28
N ARG A 29 26.00 0.31 -18.18
CA ARG A 29 24.91 -0.08 -17.27
C ARG A 29 24.00 1.10 -16.98
N PHE A 30 22.69 0.88 -16.92
CA PHE A 30 21.75 1.92 -16.49
C PHE A 30 21.99 2.32 -15.03
N ARG A 31 22.05 3.63 -14.79
CA ARG A 31 22.22 4.23 -13.46
C ARG A 31 21.15 5.29 -13.25
N LEU A 32 20.69 5.39 -12.00
CA LEU A 32 19.97 6.57 -11.53
C LEU A 32 20.96 7.73 -11.44
N LEU A 33 20.76 8.76 -12.27
CA LEU A 33 21.63 9.93 -12.30
C LEU A 33 21.15 11.05 -11.38
N ALA A 34 19.84 11.25 -11.34
CA ALA A 34 19.21 12.21 -10.44
C ALA A 34 17.78 11.79 -10.13
N ALA A 35 17.29 12.20 -8.97
CA ALA A 35 15.90 12.09 -8.58
C ALA A 35 15.43 13.39 -7.93
N ALA A 36 14.13 13.66 -8.03
CA ALA A 36 13.45 14.79 -7.42
C ALA A 36 12.04 14.37 -7.03
N THR A 37 11.54 15.00 -5.97
CA THR A 37 10.13 14.95 -5.63
C THR A 37 9.65 16.36 -5.36
N ALA A 38 8.51 16.72 -5.93
CA ALA A 38 7.91 18.03 -5.77
C ALA A 38 6.43 17.91 -5.35
N PRO A 39 5.84 18.94 -4.73
CA PRO A 39 4.41 18.99 -4.48
C PRO A 39 3.60 18.81 -5.75
N ARG A 40 2.45 18.12 -5.65
CA ARG A 40 1.52 18.00 -6.76
C ARG A 40 1.02 19.38 -7.19
N GLY A 41 1.08 19.67 -8.48
CA GLY A 41 0.76 20.98 -9.07
C GLY A 41 1.99 21.72 -9.61
N ILE A 42 3.20 21.31 -9.22
CA ILE A 42 4.41 21.72 -9.94
C ILE A 42 4.44 21.02 -11.31
N SER A 43 4.79 21.76 -12.35
CA SER A 43 4.89 21.23 -13.72
C SER A 43 5.91 20.09 -13.78
N VAL A 44 5.50 18.96 -14.37
CA VAL A 44 6.38 17.80 -14.61
C VAL A 44 7.60 18.25 -15.42
N GLU A 45 7.40 19.03 -16.48
CA GLU A 45 8.49 19.53 -17.33
C GLU A 45 9.50 20.37 -16.55
N ALA A 46 9.05 21.12 -15.53
CA ALA A 46 9.95 21.90 -14.68
C ALA A 46 10.82 20.99 -13.80
N ILE A 47 10.25 19.89 -13.27
CA ILE A 47 10.98 18.88 -12.49
C ILE A 47 12.01 18.17 -13.38
N LEU A 48 11.61 17.75 -14.59
CA LEU A 48 12.50 17.06 -15.53
C LEU A 48 13.64 17.97 -16.01
N GLY A 49 13.32 19.23 -16.33
CA GLY A 49 14.31 20.25 -16.69
C GLY A 49 15.32 20.50 -15.57
N ASP A 50 14.87 20.57 -14.30
CA ASP A 50 15.76 20.67 -13.14
C ASP A 50 16.69 19.45 -13.02
N LEU A 51 16.17 18.23 -13.19
CA LEU A 51 16.97 17.00 -13.14
C LEU A 51 18.10 17.02 -14.18
N VAL A 52 17.76 17.35 -15.43
CA VAL A 52 18.74 17.47 -16.52
C VAL A 52 19.75 18.57 -16.22
N GLY A 53 19.28 19.73 -15.76
CA GLY A 53 20.14 20.85 -15.36
C GLY A 53 21.14 20.47 -14.27
N ARG A 54 20.70 19.77 -13.21
CA ARG A 54 21.57 19.31 -12.11
C ARG A 54 22.62 18.29 -12.57
N VAL A 55 22.24 17.33 -13.40
CA VAL A 55 23.20 16.37 -13.95
C VAL A 55 24.20 17.07 -14.85
N ARG A 56 23.77 17.96 -15.75
CA ARG A 56 24.68 18.74 -16.61
C ARG A 56 25.63 19.63 -15.81
N ALA A 57 25.16 20.24 -14.74
CA ALA A 57 25.99 21.08 -13.88
C ALA A 57 27.06 20.28 -13.13
N THR A 58 26.74 19.04 -12.75
CA THR A 58 27.67 18.17 -12.01
C THR A 58 28.63 17.44 -12.96
N GLU A 59 28.10 16.85 -14.03
CA GLU A 59 28.85 16.02 -14.99
C GLU A 59 28.30 16.21 -16.43
N PRO A 60 28.80 17.21 -17.18
CA PRO A 60 28.25 17.59 -18.48
C PRO A 60 28.30 16.50 -19.56
N THR A 61 29.20 15.54 -19.43
CA THR A 61 29.47 14.51 -20.45
C THR A 61 28.57 13.28 -20.31
N LEU A 62 27.83 13.14 -19.20
CA LEU A 62 26.97 11.98 -18.95
C LEU A 62 25.72 11.96 -19.83
N LEU A 63 25.22 13.13 -20.25
CA LEU A 63 23.99 13.26 -21.02
C LEU A 63 24.30 13.70 -22.46
N VAL A 64 24.31 12.73 -23.37
CA VAL A 64 24.43 13.01 -24.81
C VAL A 64 23.11 13.64 -25.30
N ALA A 65 23.21 14.70 -26.10
CA ALA A 65 22.05 15.42 -26.66
C ALA A 65 21.04 15.89 -25.58
N ALA A 66 21.54 16.35 -24.44
CA ALA A 66 20.72 16.78 -23.31
C ALA A 66 19.72 17.91 -23.64
N ASP A 67 19.92 18.67 -24.72
CA ASP A 67 18.97 19.72 -25.14
C ASP A 67 17.67 19.15 -25.74
N ASP A 68 17.68 17.89 -26.18
CA ASP A 68 16.50 17.17 -26.70
C ASP A 68 15.78 16.37 -25.60
N TRP A 69 16.06 16.65 -24.32
CA TRP A 69 15.44 15.96 -23.20
C TRP A 69 13.89 15.94 -23.21
N PRO A 70 13.16 16.96 -23.72
CA PRO A 70 11.70 16.91 -23.71
C PRO A 70 11.12 15.74 -24.51
N SER A 71 11.86 15.24 -25.51
CA SER A 71 11.46 14.13 -26.38
C SER A 71 11.87 12.74 -25.85
N TRP A 72 12.64 12.68 -24.76
CA TRP A 72 13.09 11.41 -24.17
C TRP A 72 11.92 10.58 -23.66
N ALA A 73 12.11 9.25 -23.67
CA ALA A 73 11.11 8.31 -23.21
C ALA A 73 10.74 8.55 -21.73
N ARG A 74 9.46 8.30 -21.40
CA ARG A 74 8.89 8.50 -20.06
C ARG A 74 8.19 7.23 -19.62
N LEU A 75 8.58 6.70 -18.48
CA LEU A 75 7.90 5.60 -17.80
C LEU A 75 7.06 6.19 -16.68
N GLU A 76 5.76 6.27 -16.91
CA GLU A 76 4.84 7.00 -16.04
C GLU A 76 3.87 6.06 -15.32
N VAL A 77 3.65 6.32 -14.04
CA VAL A 77 2.63 5.67 -13.21
C VAL A 77 1.85 6.72 -12.44
N ALA A 78 0.63 6.38 -12.02
CA ALA A 78 -0.16 7.26 -11.17
C ALA A 78 -0.63 6.52 -9.93
N THR A 79 -0.50 7.18 -8.77
CA THR A 79 -1.01 6.68 -7.50
C THR A 79 -2.17 7.54 -7.05
N TYR A 80 -3.32 6.92 -6.85
CA TYR A 80 -4.55 7.60 -6.49
C TYR A 80 -4.90 7.44 -5.01
N ARG A 81 -5.90 8.21 -4.55
CA ARG A 81 -6.42 8.04 -3.18
C ARG A 81 -7.12 6.67 -3.08
N PRO A 82 -7.04 5.99 -1.91
CA PRO A 82 -7.87 4.83 -1.62
C PRO A 82 -9.35 5.07 -1.96
N LEU A 83 -9.97 4.06 -2.56
CA LEU A 83 -11.42 4.03 -2.69
C LEU A 83 -12.03 3.63 -1.34
N ARG A 84 -13.24 4.15 -1.06
CA ARG A 84 -13.98 3.84 0.17
C ARG A 84 -15.10 2.85 -0.11
N VAL A 85 -15.23 1.84 0.74
CA VAL A 85 -16.19 0.73 0.61
C VAL A 85 -17.06 0.59 1.86
N VAL A 86 -18.35 0.33 1.65
CA VAL A 86 -19.22 -0.25 2.66
C VAL A 86 -19.25 -1.76 2.46
N CYS A 87 -18.86 -2.52 3.49
CA CYS A 87 -18.88 -3.97 3.45
C CYS A 87 -20.17 -4.47 4.12
N ALA A 88 -20.95 -5.28 3.41
CA ALA A 88 -22.15 -5.90 3.96
C ALA A 88 -22.15 -7.39 3.63
N ALA A 89 -22.56 -8.24 4.58
CA ALA A 89 -22.62 -9.67 4.33
C ALA A 89 -23.74 -10.37 5.10
N GLY A 90 -24.06 -11.59 4.67
CA GLY A 90 -25.09 -12.42 5.31
C GLY A 90 -24.76 -12.83 6.75
N SER A 91 -23.49 -12.77 7.17
CA SER A 91 -23.00 -13.15 8.51
C SER A 91 -21.85 -12.24 8.95
N GLU A 92 -21.57 -12.21 10.26
CA GLU A 92 -20.47 -11.41 10.85
C GLU A 92 -19.10 -11.86 10.32
N ASP A 93 -18.84 -13.17 10.32
CA ASP A 93 -17.58 -13.74 9.84
C ASP A 93 -17.31 -13.36 8.38
N ARG A 94 -18.34 -13.42 7.54
CA ARG A 94 -18.22 -13.06 6.12
C ARG A 94 -17.99 -11.56 5.92
N ALA A 95 -18.65 -10.73 6.73
CA ALA A 95 -18.41 -9.29 6.70
C ALA A 95 -16.97 -8.95 7.15
N ASP A 96 -16.42 -9.69 8.11
CA ASP A 96 -15.04 -9.53 8.58
C ASP A 96 -14.02 -9.98 7.53
N GLU A 97 -14.24 -11.12 6.88
CA GLU A 97 -13.42 -11.60 5.75
C GLU A 97 -13.42 -10.57 4.60
N LEU A 98 -14.61 -10.09 4.21
CA LEU A 98 -14.76 -9.09 3.15
C LEU A 98 -14.05 -7.77 3.51
N ALA A 99 -14.26 -7.27 4.73
CA ALA A 99 -13.61 -6.05 5.20
C ALA A 99 -12.09 -6.23 5.30
N ARG A 100 -11.59 -7.42 5.67
CA ARG A 100 -10.16 -7.73 5.69
C ARG A 100 -9.58 -7.69 4.28
N ALA A 101 -10.21 -8.38 3.31
CA ALA A 101 -9.78 -8.39 1.92
C ALA A 101 -9.72 -6.97 1.32
N CYS A 102 -10.76 -6.16 1.56
CA CYS A 102 -10.79 -4.75 1.14
C CYS A 102 -9.65 -3.95 1.78
N ARG A 103 -9.43 -4.08 3.09
CA ARG A 103 -8.34 -3.37 3.79
C ARG A 103 -6.98 -3.76 3.27
N VAL A 104 -6.71 -5.06 3.08
CA VAL A 104 -5.45 -5.58 2.53
C VAL A 104 -5.20 -5.08 1.12
N ALA A 105 -6.26 -4.86 0.34
CA ALA A 105 -6.23 -4.25 -0.99
C ALA A 105 -6.12 -2.71 -0.98
N GLY A 106 -5.91 -2.08 0.18
CA GLY A 106 -5.75 -0.64 0.28
C GLY A 106 -7.03 0.18 0.20
N TRP A 107 -8.19 -0.42 0.42
CA TRP A 107 -9.46 0.30 0.49
C TRP A 107 -9.70 0.82 1.91
N GLU A 108 -10.39 1.96 2.01
CA GLU A 108 -10.94 2.42 3.29
C GLU A 108 -12.31 1.78 3.52
N VAL A 109 -12.44 0.99 4.58
CA VAL A 109 -13.74 0.44 4.99
C VAL A 109 -14.49 1.50 5.79
N ALA A 110 -15.49 2.11 5.19
CA ALA A 110 -16.28 3.18 5.78
C ALA A 110 -17.26 2.64 6.84
N ALA A 111 -17.89 1.51 6.56
CA ALA A 111 -18.79 0.82 7.47
C ALA A 111 -18.84 -0.68 7.18
N ARG A 112 -19.26 -1.45 8.18
CA ARG A 112 -19.45 -2.90 8.08
C ARG A 112 -20.82 -3.28 8.63
N PHE A 113 -21.58 -4.07 7.88
CA PHE A 113 -22.91 -4.55 8.25
C PHE A 113 -23.01 -6.06 8.07
N ALA A 114 -23.71 -6.73 8.96
CA ALA A 114 -23.80 -8.18 8.94
C ALA A 114 -25.14 -8.69 9.46
N GLY A 115 -25.58 -9.82 8.89
CA GLY A 115 -26.68 -10.60 9.43
C GLY A 115 -28.08 -10.02 9.22
N PRO A 116 -29.10 -10.62 9.84
CA PRO A 116 -30.49 -10.26 9.63
C PRO A 116 -30.98 -9.08 10.48
N ARG A 117 -30.19 -8.58 11.44
CA ARG A 117 -30.55 -7.48 12.37
C ARG A 117 -29.87 -6.16 12.02
N VAL A 118 -29.62 -5.94 10.73
CA VAL A 118 -28.96 -4.71 10.26
C VAL A 118 -29.87 -3.50 10.52
N ASP A 119 -29.29 -2.46 11.10
CA ASP A 119 -29.94 -1.15 11.15
C ASP A 119 -29.99 -0.56 9.74
N ALA A 120 -31.19 -0.55 9.16
CA ALA A 120 -31.45 -0.06 7.82
C ALA A 120 -31.10 1.43 7.67
N LEU A 121 -31.25 2.23 8.72
CA LEU A 121 -30.91 3.65 8.69
C LEU A 121 -29.39 3.81 8.55
N SER A 122 -28.63 3.20 9.46
CA SER A 122 -27.16 3.23 9.40
C SER A 122 -26.59 2.71 8.07
N LEU A 123 -27.15 1.62 7.52
CA LEU A 123 -26.73 1.12 6.21
C LEU A 123 -27.01 2.14 5.10
N THR A 124 -28.20 2.71 5.09
CA THR A 124 -28.60 3.68 4.08
C THR A 124 -27.76 4.95 4.15
N GLU A 125 -27.52 5.48 5.35
CA GLU A 125 -26.65 6.64 5.58
C GLU A 125 -25.23 6.38 5.08
N ALA A 126 -24.65 5.23 5.43
CA ALA A 126 -23.32 4.84 4.97
C ALA A 126 -23.24 4.73 3.44
N CYS A 127 -24.25 4.13 2.79
CA CYS A 127 -24.29 4.03 1.32
C CYS A 127 -24.53 5.40 0.63
N LEU A 128 -25.20 6.35 1.30
CA LEU A 128 -25.47 7.66 0.73
C LEU A 128 -24.30 8.65 0.88
N ASP A 129 -23.31 8.38 1.75
CA ASP A 129 -22.08 9.18 1.85
C ASP A 129 -21.37 9.27 0.49
N ARG A 130 -21.23 10.50 -0.02
CA ARG A 130 -20.61 10.82 -1.32
C ARG A 130 -19.16 10.35 -1.42
N ALA A 131 -18.47 10.18 -0.30
CA ALA A 131 -17.11 9.66 -0.28
C ALA A 131 -17.06 8.12 -0.50
N VAL A 132 -18.17 7.40 -0.27
CA VAL A 132 -18.27 5.97 -0.57
C VAL A 132 -18.39 5.76 -2.07
N SER A 133 -17.48 4.94 -2.61
CA SER A 133 -17.38 4.64 -4.04
C SER A 133 -18.04 3.31 -4.41
N VAL A 134 -18.14 2.38 -3.45
CA VAL A 134 -18.70 1.04 -3.68
C VAL A 134 -19.38 0.47 -2.44
N VAL A 135 -20.37 -0.38 -2.68
CA VAL A 135 -20.90 -1.31 -1.67
C VAL A 135 -20.51 -2.72 -2.07
N ALA A 136 -19.84 -3.45 -1.19
CA ALA A 136 -19.51 -4.85 -1.40
C ALA A 136 -20.46 -5.74 -0.58
N LEU A 137 -21.15 -6.65 -1.25
CA LEU A 137 -22.07 -7.63 -0.67
C LEU A 137 -21.49 -9.04 -0.82
N ALA A 138 -21.38 -9.77 0.30
CA ALA A 138 -20.83 -11.14 0.30
C ALA A 138 -21.74 -12.17 0.98
N GLY A 139 -21.66 -13.41 0.49
CA GLY A 139 -22.24 -14.61 1.10
C GLY A 139 -21.34 -15.82 0.89
N GLY A 140 -21.52 -16.88 1.67
CA GLY A 140 -20.83 -18.14 1.42
C GLY A 140 -21.22 -18.77 0.07
N GLU A 141 -20.43 -19.74 -0.37
CA GLU A 141 -20.70 -20.53 -1.58
C GLU A 141 -20.62 -22.03 -1.26
N PRO A 142 -21.76 -22.73 -1.09
CA PRO A 142 -23.12 -22.19 -1.04
C PRO A 142 -23.40 -21.38 0.25
N PRO A 143 -24.34 -20.41 0.24
CA PRO A 143 -24.65 -19.61 1.41
C PRO A 143 -25.41 -20.40 2.47
N ALA A 144 -25.07 -20.19 3.75
CA ALA A 144 -25.79 -20.79 4.87
C ALA A 144 -27.24 -20.24 4.97
N PRO A 145 -28.19 -20.94 5.64
CA PRO A 145 -29.59 -20.50 5.70
C PRO A 145 -29.80 -19.10 6.27
N ASP A 146 -29.07 -18.75 7.33
CA ASP A 146 -29.04 -17.43 7.95
C ASP A 146 -28.40 -16.37 7.03
N GLU A 147 -27.30 -16.72 6.34
CA GLU A 147 -26.68 -15.84 5.33
C GLU A 147 -27.65 -15.52 4.20
N ARG A 148 -28.45 -16.50 3.74
CA ARG A 148 -29.48 -16.26 2.70
C ARG A 148 -30.52 -15.25 3.15
N VAL A 149 -30.99 -15.34 4.41
CA VAL A 149 -31.94 -14.38 4.98
C VAL A 149 -31.31 -12.99 5.10
N GLY A 150 -30.07 -12.91 5.58
CA GLY A 150 -29.33 -11.65 5.69
C GLY A 150 -29.14 -10.96 4.33
N ILE A 151 -28.71 -11.70 3.31
CA ILE A 151 -28.52 -11.16 1.96
C ILE A 151 -29.86 -10.73 1.34
N ALA A 152 -30.92 -11.50 1.52
CA ALA A 152 -32.26 -11.16 1.05
C ALA A 152 -32.80 -9.85 1.66
N LEU A 153 -32.36 -9.51 2.87
CA LEU A 153 -32.67 -8.24 3.53
C LEU A 153 -31.75 -7.10 3.02
N LEU A 154 -30.44 -7.37 2.90
CA LEU A 154 -29.43 -6.38 2.52
C LEU A 154 -29.55 -5.92 1.05
N ALA A 155 -29.71 -6.85 0.10
CA ALA A 155 -29.64 -6.55 -1.32
C ALA A 155 -30.69 -5.52 -1.78
N PRO A 156 -31.99 -5.61 -1.39
CA PRO A 156 -32.97 -4.60 -1.75
C PRO A 156 -32.66 -3.21 -1.18
N MET A 157 -32.10 -3.12 0.03
CA MET A 157 -31.70 -1.84 0.62
C MET A 157 -30.57 -1.19 -0.18
N VAL A 158 -29.54 -1.96 -0.54
CA VAL A 158 -28.45 -1.48 -1.39
C VAL A 158 -28.97 -1.10 -2.79
N ALA A 159 -29.90 -1.86 -3.37
CA ALA A 159 -30.49 -1.52 -4.65
C ALA A 159 -31.25 -0.17 -4.60
N ALA A 160 -31.96 0.09 -3.50
CA ALA A 160 -32.64 1.36 -3.29
C ALA A 160 -31.67 2.55 -3.17
N THR A 161 -30.49 2.37 -2.54
CA THR A 161 -29.50 3.45 -2.46
C THR A 161 -28.85 3.76 -3.80
N LEU A 162 -28.66 2.75 -4.67
CA LEU A 162 -28.17 2.94 -6.05
C LEU A 162 -29.08 3.79 -6.92
N GLN A 163 -30.39 3.79 -6.66
CA GLN A 163 -31.34 4.66 -7.36
C GLN A 163 -31.10 6.14 -7.03
N ARG A 164 -30.57 6.45 -5.83
CA ARG A 164 -30.25 7.81 -5.38
C ARG A 164 -28.80 8.21 -5.66
N ARG A 165 -27.91 7.23 -5.83
CA ARG A 165 -26.49 7.41 -6.12
C ARG A 165 -26.13 6.76 -7.46
N PRO A 166 -26.33 7.46 -8.59
CA PRO A 166 -26.03 6.91 -9.91
C PRO A 166 -24.54 6.61 -10.13
N ASP A 167 -23.67 7.21 -9.31
CA ASP A 167 -22.23 7.02 -9.27
C ASP A 167 -21.78 5.80 -8.44
N LEU A 168 -22.64 5.26 -7.57
CA LEU A 168 -22.31 4.16 -6.67
C LEU A 168 -22.30 2.82 -7.41
N ARG A 169 -21.26 2.03 -7.16
CA ARG A 169 -21.07 0.69 -7.74
C ARG A 169 -21.29 -0.40 -6.71
N VAL A 170 -21.52 -1.62 -7.17
CA VAL A 170 -21.73 -2.80 -6.31
C VAL A 170 -20.73 -3.89 -6.66
N VAL A 171 -20.15 -4.50 -5.64
CA VAL A 171 -19.37 -5.74 -5.76
C VAL A 171 -20.16 -6.87 -5.13
N LEU A 172 -20.38 -7.96 -5.85
CA LEU A 172 -21.06 -9.15 -5.34
C LEU A 172 -20.06 -10.30 -5.22
N SER A 173 -20.11 -11.04 -4.11
CA SER A 173 -19.22 -12.18 -3.84
C SER A 173 -20.01 -13.39 -3.33
N GLY A 174 -19.63 -14.59 -3.81
CA GLY A 174 -20.24 -15.86 -3.43
C GLY A 174 -21.76 -15.86 -3.60
N GLY A 175 -22.48 -16.31 -2.58
CA GLY A 175 -23.94 -16.41 -2.59
C GLY A 175 -24.68 -15.08 -2.86
N ALA A 176 -24.03 -13.93 -2.65
CA ALA A 176 -24.60 -12.62 -3.01
C ALA A 176 -24.66 -12.40 -4.53
N SER A 177 -23.85 -13.10 -5.32
CA SER A 177 -23.90 -13.02 -6.79
C SER A 177 -25.23 -13.48 -7.37
N GLY A 178 -25.98 -14.35 -6.66
CA GLY A 178 -27.34 -14.75 -7.03
C GLY A 178 -28.38 -13.62 -6.89
N TRP A 179 -28.00 -12.48 -6.34
CA TRP A 179 -28.84 -11.29 -6.18
C TRP A 179 -28.43 -10.18 -7.14
N ALA A 180 -27.89 -10.49 -8.32
CA ALA A 180 -27.47 -9.48 -9.29
C ALA A 180 -28.65 -8.71 -9.91
N ASP A 181 -29.80 -9.36 -10.10
CA ASP A 181 -30.96 -8.84 -10.83
C ASP A 181 -31.48 -7.46 -10.38
N PRO A 182 -31.51 -7.10 -9.08
CA PRO A 182 -31.95 -5.78 -8.63
C PRO A 182 -30.98 -4.63 -8.96
N PHE A 183 -29.77 -4.93 -9.43
CA PHE A 183 -28.72 -3.95 -9.68
C PHE A 183 -28.50 -3.72 -11.19
N PRO A 184 -28.19 -2.48 -11.63
CA PRO A 184 -27.81 -2.23 -13.02
C PRO A 184 -26.52 -2.98 -13.38
N ALA A 185 -26.56 -3.81 -14.42
CA ALA A 185 -25.47 -4.73 -14.78
C ALA A 185 -24.13 -4.01 -15.02
N GLU A 186 -24.16 -2.80 -15.58
CA GLU A 186 -22.96 -1.99 -15.83
C GLU A 186 -22.28 -1.47 -14.54
N ARG A 187 -22.94 -1.60 -13.38
CA ARG A 187 -22.45 -1.16 -12.07
C ARG A 187 -22.07 -2.31 -11.15
N VAL A 188 -22.27 -3.55 -11.59
CA VAL A 188 -21.96 -4.75 -10.80
C VAL A 188 -20.62 -5.31 -11.22
N ALA A 189 -19.78 -5.64 -10.24
CA ALA A 189 -18.59 -6.45 -10.43
C ALA A 189 -18.69 -7.71 -9.56
N HIS A 190 -18.33 -8.87 -10.11
CA HIS A 190 -18.34 -10.14 -9.38
C HIS A 190 -16.95 -10.45 -8.85
N ALA A 191 -16.84 -10.52 -7.52
CA ALA A 191 -15.64 -10.92 -6.81
C ALA A 191 -15.65 -12.43 -6.55
N PRO A 192 -14.48 -13.07 -6.44
CA PRO A 192 -14.40 -14.43 -5.91
C PRO A 192 -14.96 -14.49 -4.49
N THR A 193 -15.43 -15.67 -4.07
CA THR A 193 -15.90 -15.91 -2.70
C THR A 193 -14.79 -15.59 -1.71
N THR A 194 -15.10 -14.77 -0.70
CA THR A 194 -14.14 -14.47 0.37
C THR A 194 -13.91 -15.72 1.21
N GLY A 195 -12.65 -16.00 1.51
CA GLY A 195 -12.26 -17.05 2.45
C GLY A 195 -11.22 -16.52 3.43
N PRO A 196 -10.75 -17.36 4.36
CA PRO A 196 -9.61 -17.01 5.20
C PRO A 196 -8.40 -16.78 4.30
N GLU A 197 -8.09 -15.51 4.01
CA GLU A 197 -6.88 -15.15 3.29
C GLU A 197 -5.67 -15.57 4.12
N LEU A 198 -4.74 -16.30 3.48
CA LEU A 198 -3.40 -16.53 4.01
C LEU A 198 -2.66 -15.18 4.09
N ARG A 199 -1.47 -15.16 4.71
CA ARG A 199 -0.68 -13.93 4.86
C ARG A 199 -0.50 -13.23 3.50
N GLY A 200 -0.83 -11.95 3.42
CA GLY A 200 -0.70 -11.14 2.20
C GLY A 200 -1.85 -11.27 1.20
N GLY A 201 -2.06 -10.24 0.37
CA GLY A 201 -3.16 -10.14 -0.60
C GLY A 201 -2.89 -10.76 -1.97
N SER A 202 -1.90 -11.65 -2.11
CA SER A 202 -1.41 -12.13 -3.40
C SER A 202 -2.38 -13.05 -4.16
N ALA A 203 -3.39 -13.60 -3.49
CA ALA A 203 -4.43 -14.43 -4.10
C ALA A 203 -5.82 -14.12 -3.52
N GLY A 204 -6.88 -14.40 -4.30
CA GLY A 204 -8.27 -14.31 -3.83
C GLY A 204 -8.91 -12.92 -3.91
N ALA A 205 -9.69 -12.57 -2.90
CA ALA A 205 -10.54 -11.38 -2.90
C ALA A 205 -9.71 -10.08 -2.81
N ALA A 206 -8.65 -10.01 -2.02
CA ALA A 206 -7.78 -8.84 -1.93
C ALA A 206 -7.14 -8.49 -3.28
N ARG A 207 -6.65 -9.49 -4.03
CA ARG A 207 -6.13 -9.31 -5.39
C ARG A 207 -7.18 -8.72 -6.32
N PHE A 208 -8.41 -9.25 -6.28
CA PHE A 208 -9.54 -8.72 -7.04
C PHE A 208 -9.81 -7.25 -6.69
N PHE A 209 -9.88 -6.89 -5.41
CA PHE A 209 -10.13 -5.51 -4.98
C PHE A 209 -9.01 -4.55 -5.38
N LEU A 210 -7.74 -5.00 -5.37
CA LEU A 210 -6.61 -4.20 -5.85
C LEU A 210 -6.74 -3.89 -7.35
N GLU A 211 -7.01 -4.91 -8.16
CA GLU A 211 -7.17 -4.77 -9.61
C GLU A 211 -8.41 -3.95 -9.98
N LEU A 212 -9.49 -4.12 -9.22
CA LEU A 212 -10.72 -3.35 -9.39
C LEU A 212 -10.49 -1.85 -9.15
N ALA A 213 -9.77 -1.52 -8.08
CA ALA A 213 -9.44 -0.12 -7.76
C ALA A 213 -8.62 0.53 -8.89
N ALA A 214 -7.56 -0.15 -9.37
CA ALA A 214 -6.73 0.36 -10.46
C ALA A 214 -7.54 0.64 -11.74
N ARG A 215 -8.44 -0.29 -12.12
CA ARG A 215 -9.32 -0.13 -13.29
C ARG A 215 -10.28 1.05 -13.14
N TRP A 216 -10.93 1.14 -11.98
CA TRP A 216 -11.96 2.14 -11.75
C TRP A 216 -11.42 3.55 -11.65
N VAL A 217 -10.25 3.73 -11.01
CA VAL A 217 -9.66 5.06 -10.92
C VAL A 217 -9.11 5.52 -12.26
N SER A 218 -8.46 4.63 -13.02
CA SER A 218 -7.96 4.94 -14.37
C SER A 218 -9.07 5.36 -15.33
N SER A 219 -10.27 4.77 -15.21
CA SER A 219 -11.42 5.16 -16.05
C SER A 219 -11.93 6.57 -15.76
N ALA A 220 -11.76 7.08 -14.54
CA ALA A 220 -12.28 8.37 -14.12
C ALA A 220 -11.35 9.54 -14.45
N SER A 221 -10.03 9.30 -14.57
CA SER A 221 -9.02 10.34 -14.80
C SER A 221 -8.87 10.74 -16.28
N GLY A 222 -9.42 9.96 -17.22
CA GLY A 222 -9.26 10.19 -18.66
C GLY A 222 -7.85 9.92 -19.21
N VAL A 223 -6.86 9.68 -18.32
CA VAL A 223 -5.48 9.29 -18.66
C VAL A 223 -5.23 7.91 -18.06
N GLN A 224 -5.00 6.93 -18.93
CA GLN A 224 -4.81 5.54 -18.54
C GLN A 224 -3.34 5.28 -18.19
N LEU A 225 -2.89 5.83 -17.06
CA LEU A 225 -1.60 5.47 -16.47
C LEU A 225 -1.72 4.19 -15.63
N PRO A 226 -0.71 3.30 -15.64
CA PRO A 226 -0.64 2.19 -14.71
C PRO A 226 -0.70 2.66 -13.26
N ASP A 227 -1.28 1.83 -12.38
CA ASP A 227 -1.32 2.11 -10.95
C ASP A 227 0.08 1.96 -10.34
N GLY A 228 0.54 3.00 -9.63
CA GLY A 228 1.88 3.05 -9.05
C GLY A 228 2.15 1.95 -8.02
N ARG A 229 1.11 1.46 -7.33
CA ARG A 229 1.23 0.40 -6.31
C ARG A 229 1.44 -0.95 -6.97
N GLN A 230 0.73 -1.22 -8.07
CA GLN A 230 0.99 -2.40 -8.90
C GLN A 230 2.40 -2.33 -9.51
N ALA A 231 2.79 -1.19 -10.06
CA ALA A 231 4.13 -1.00 -10.61
C ALA A 231 5.23 -1.22 -9.55
N PHE A 232 5.01 -0.80 -8.30
CA PHE A 232 5.93 -1.06 -7.18
C PHE A 232 6.10 -2.56 -6.93
N THR A 233 5.01 -3.34 -6.90
CA THR A 233 5.10 -4.81 -6.72
C THR A 233 5.83 -5.50 -7.87
N VAL A 234 5.61 -5.07 -9.11
CA VAL A 234 6.32 -5.57 -10.30
C VAL A 234 7.80 -5.19 -10.27
N GLY A 235 8.12 -3.98 -9.80
CA GLY A 235 9.49 -3.53 -9.61
C GLY A 235 10.24 -4.35 -8.56
N ALA A 236 9.60 -4.67 -7.44
CA ALA A 236 10.16 -5.54 -6.41
C ALA A 236 10.45 -6.95 -6.94
N ALA A 237 9.52 -7.54 -7.71
CA ALA A 237 9.72 -8.84 -8.37
C ALA A 237 10.89 -8.82 -9.36
N SER A 238 10.94 -7.79 -10.21
CA SER A 238 12.02 -7.61 -11.19
C SER A 238 13.38 -7.49 -10.51
N LEU A 239 13.44 -6.75 -9.39
CA LEU A 239 14.65 -6.62 -8.58
C LEU A 239 15.05 -7.94 -7.92
N ALA A 240 14.08 -8.71 -7.40
CA ALA A 240 14.34 -10.01 -6.79
C ALA A 240 14.92 -11.01 -7.80
N THR A 241 14.36 -11.06 -9.01
CA THR A 241 14.88 -11.88 -10.12
C THR A 241 16.27 -11.40 -10.56
N LEU A 242 16.48 -10.09 -10.72
CA LEU A 242 17.76 -9.54 -11.17
C LEU A 242 18.89 -9.76 -10.16
N LEU A 243 18.60 -9.61 -8.87
CA LEU A 243 19.57 -9.82 -7.81
C LEU A 243 19.76 -11.29 -7.44
N ASP A 244 18.87 -12.18 -7.90
CA ASP A 244 18.74 -13.56 -7.45
C ASP A 244 18.62 -13.64 -5.91
N ARG A 245 17.80 -12.73 -5.34
CA ARG A 245 17.61 -12.54 -3.90
C ARG A 245 16.17 -12.22 -3.55
N ALA A 246 15.76 -12.56 -2.32
CA ALA A 246 14.49 -12.08 -1.78
C ALA A 246 14.56 -10.57 -1.48
N VAL A 247 13.56 -9.81 -1.92
CA VAL A 247 13.44 -8.36 -1.75
C VAL A 247 12.22 -8.04 -0.90
N ASP A 248 12.42 -7.32 0.19
CA ASP A 248 11.35 -6.73 1.00
C ASP A 248 11.26 -5.23 0.70
N ALA A 249 10.26 -4.86 -0.09
CA ALA A 249 10.04 -3.52 -0.56
C ALA A 249 8.91 -2.86 0.25
N VAL A 250 9.16 -1.66 0.76
CA VAL A 250 8.19 -0.86 1.51
C VAL A 250 8.06 0.53 0.89
N ASP A 251 6.82 0.94 0.64
CA ASP A 251 6.48 2.29 0.23
C ASP A 251 5.51 2.92 1.24
N VAL A 252 5.79 4.15 1.67
CA VAL A 252 4.84 4.93 2.48
C VAL A 252 4.53 6.22 1.74
N GLY A 253 3.34 6.22 1.15
CA GLY A 253 2.77 7.35 0.45
C GLY A 253 1.90 8.23 1.35
N HIS A 254 1.47 9.35 0.79
CA HIS A 254 0.56 10.26 1.48
C HIS A 254 -0.82 9.64 1.73
N ALA A 255 -1.27 8.71 0.90
CA ALA A 255 -2.63 8.17 0.95
C ALA A 255 -2.71 6.68 1.31
N ALA A 256 -1.59 5.95 1.32
CA ALA A 256 -1.52 4.55 1.74
C ALA A 256 -0.07 4.15 2.00
N GLY A 257 0.12 3.04 2.71
CA GLY A 257 1.39 2.33 2.79
C GLY A 257 1.29 0.97 2.09
N LEU A 258 2.39 0.51 1.51
CA LEU A 258 2.53 -0.77 0.82
C LEU A 258 3.78 -1.48 1.34
N ARG A 259 3.66 -2.77 1.61
CA ARG A 259 4.80 -3.68 1.77
C ARG A 259 4.64 -4.83 0.78
N ALA A 260 5.71 -5.19 0.08
CA ALA A 260 5.75 -6.29 -0.84
C ALA A 260 7.03 -7.11 -0.60
N VAL A 261 6.88 -8.42 -0.46
CA VAL A 261 8.01 -9.35 -0.41
C VAL A 261 8.01 -10.16 -1.68
N ALA A 262 9.09 -10.07 -2.44
CA ALA A 262 9.27 -10.77 -3.68
C ALA A 262 10.46 -11.74 -3.60
N THR A 263 10.33 -12.90 -4.22
CA THR A 263 11.39 -13.91 -4.32
C THR A 263 11.84 -14.10 -5.78
N PRO A 264 13.03 -14.69 -6.03
CA PRO A 264 13.58 -14.80 -7.39
C PRO A 264 12.73 -15.62 -8.37
N ASP A 265 11.90 -16.53 -7.84
CA ASP A 265 10.92 -17.34 -8.58
C ASP A 265 9.70 -16.55 -9.09
N GLY A 266 9.61 -15.25 -8.75
CA GLY A 266 8.52 -14.36 -9.16
C GLY A 266 7.32 -14.35 -8.21
N THR A 267 7.38 -15.07 -7.09
CA THR A 267 6.33 -14.99 -6.07
C THR A 267 6.37 -13.62 -5.40
N VAL A 268 5.20 -12.96 -5.30
CA VAL A 268 5.05 -11.67 -4.61
C VAL A 268 3.92 -11.75 -3.60
N GLU A 269 4.23 -11.64 -2.33
CA GLU A 269 3.27 -11.36 -1.26
C GLU A 269 3.23 -9.85 -1.01
N TRP A 270 2.06 -9.30 -0.73
CA TRP A 270 1.94 -7.86 -0.50
C TRP A 270 0.83 -7.52 0.49
N VAL A 271 0.94 -6.36 1.13
CA VAL A 271 -0.10 -5.75 1.96
C VAL A 271 -0.14 -4.26 1.64
N LEU A 272 -1.31 -3.76 1.25
CA LEU A 272 -1.54 -2.35 0.96
C LEU A 272 -2.59 -1.83 1.95
N ARG A 273 -2.34 -0.71 2.60
CA ARG A 273 -3.16 -0.24 3.71
C ARG A 273 -3.38 1.26 3.64
N ALA A 274 -4.64 1.67 3.53
CA ALA A 274 -5.01 3.09 3.58
C ALA A 274 -4.70 3.71 4.96
N ASP A 275 -4.94 2.97 6.04
CA ASP A 275 -4.59 3.37 7.41
C ASP A 275 -3.06 3.37 7.65
N ALA A 276 -2.26 2.84 6.74
CA ALA A 276 -0.81 2.98 6.77
C ALA A 276 -0.27 4.14 5.92
N ALA A 277 -1.14 5.05 5.50
CA ALA A 277 -0.73 6.35 4.96
C ALA A 277 0.15 7.11 5.95
N LEU A 278 0.96 8.04 5.42
CA LEU A 278 1.78 8.95 6.21
C LEU A 278 0.98 9.57 7.37
N VAL A 279 -0.19 10.15 7.06
CA VAL A 279 -1.20 10.53 8.05
C VAL A 279 -2.51 9.83 7.66
N PRO A 280 -3.00 8.86 8.46
CA PRO A 280 -4.24 8.16 8.15
C PRO A 280 -5.44 9.09 8.31
N SER A 281 -6.52 8.81 7.57
CA SER A 281 -7.73 9.65 7.60
C SER A 281 -8.36 9.73 8.99
N GLN A 282 -8.24 8.68 9.81
CA GLN A 282 -8.72 8.65 11.19
C GLN A 282 -8.02 9.68 12.07
N ALA A 283 -6.71 9.92 11.89
CA ALA A 283 -5.96 10.92 12.66
C ALA A 283 -6.42 12.36 12.39
N MET A 284 -7.24 12.58 11.36
CA MET A 284 -7.86 13.89 11.11
C MET A 284 -8.94 14.23 12.15
N THR A 285 -9.65 13.22 12.65
CA THR A 285 -10.81 13.38 13.53
C THR A 285 -10.62 12.76 14.91
N ASP A 286 -9.70 11.82 15.04
CA ASP A 286 -9.41 11.08 16.27
C ASP A 286 -8.05 11.51 16.85
N ASP A 287 -8.09 12.05 18.07
CA ASP A 287 -6.91 12.49 18.81
C ASP A 287 -6.02 11.31 19.21
N ASP A 288 -6.58 10.13 19.50
CA ASP A 288 -5.81 8.96 19.90
C ASP A 288 -4.96 8.45 18.72
N GLU A 289 -5.51 8.50 17.50
CA GLU A 289 -4.79 8.16 16.28
C GLU A 289 -3.68 9.16 15.97
N ALA A 290 -3.91 10.46 16.15
CA ALA A 290 -2.86 11.47 16.05
C ALA A 290 -1.75 11.23 17.08
N ASP A 291 -2.10 10.84 18.30
CA ASP A 291 -1.14 10.54 19.38
C ASP A 291 -0.27 9.33 19.08
N THR A 292 -0.77 8.33 18.35
CA THR A 292 0.08 7.20 17.90
C THR A 292 1.26 7.67 17.05
N ILE A 293 1.08 8.74 16.28
CA ILE A 293 2.14 9.38 15.50
C ILE A 293 3.06 10.19 16.42
N LEU A 294 2.48 10.97 17.34
CA LEU A 294 3.24 11.84 18.24
C LEU A 294 4.16 11.09 19.19
N ARG A 295 3.88 9.82 19.51
CA ARG A 295 4.81 8.93 20.24
C ARG A 295 6.19 8.80 19.59
N TRP A 296 6.29 9.06 18.28
CA TRP A 296 7.55 9.04 17.53
C TRP A 296 8.15 10.44 17.33
N CYS A 297 7.46 11.48 17.76
CA CYS A 297 7.88 12.87 17.61
C CYS A 297 8.82 13.27 18.75
N ALA A 298 9.94 13.91 18.40
CA ALA A 298 10.91 14.43 19.37
C ALA A 298 10.85 15.97 19.50
N LEU A 299 9.80 16.60 18.95
CA LEU A 299 9.61 18.04 19.05
C LEU A 299 9.12 18.39 20.45
N ASP A 300 9.68 19.46 21.00
CA ASP A 300 9.25 20.05 22.26
C ASP A 300 8.20 21.13 21.99
N ALA A 301 6.93 20.75 22.09
CA ALA A 301 5.78 21.64 21.91
C ALA A 301 4.56 21.05 22.62
N GLU A 302 3.55 21.90 22.86
CA GLU A 302 2.29 21.46 23.46
C GLU A 302 1.59 20.41 22.60
N HIS A 303 1.01 19.40 23.25
CA HIS A 303 0.45 18.23 22.57
C HIS A 303 -0.69 18.60 21.61
N PHE A 304 -1.55 19.54 22.00
CA PHE A 304 -2.62 20.04 21.15
C PHE A 304 -2.09 20.70 19.87
N VAL A 305 -1.04 21.51 19.98
CA VAL A 305 -0.37 22.14 18.83
C VAL A 305 0.23 21.06 17.91
N LEU A 306 0.87 20.05 18.49
CA LEU A 306 1.44 18.95 17.72
C LEU A 306 0.36 18.13 16.99
N ARG A 307 -0.80 17.87 17.61
CA ARG A 307 -1.94 17.21 16.94
C ARG A 307 -2.43 18.02 15.75
N ASP A 308 -2.61 19.32 15.90
CA ASP A 308 -3.00 20.19 14.78
C ASP A 308 -1.94 20.19 13.67
N ARG A 309 -0.65 20.17 14.01
CA ARG A 309 0.42 20.04 13.01
C ARG A 309 0.40 18.69 12.28
N ILE A 310 0.03 17.59 12.94
CA ILE A 310 -0.19 16.28 12.28
C ILE A 310 -1.37 16.34 11.31
N ARG A 311 -2.48 16.97 11.69
CA ARG A 311 -3.63 17.17 10.78
C ARG A 311 -3.24 18.03 9.58
N ASN A 312 -2.52 19.12 9.83
CA ASN A 312 -1.97 19.97 8.77
C ASN A 312 -1.03 19.21 7.85
N LEU A 313 -0.25 18.26 8.37
CA LEU A 313 0.59 17.38 7.55
C LEU A 313 -0.25 16.46 6.65
N GLY A 314 -1.40 15.99 7.13
CA GLY A 314 -2.38 15.23 6.35
C GLY A 314 -3.08 16.05 5.24
N LEU A 315 -3.11 17.38 5.35
CA LEU A 315 -3.70 18.25 4.34
C LEU A 315 -2.65 18.82 3.36
N ALA A 316 -1.48 19.20 3.89
CA ALA A 316 -0.41 19.87 3.17
C ALA A 316 0.94 19.25 3.56
N PRO A 317 1.28 18.06 3.02
CA PRO A 317 2.46 17.30 3.44
C PRO A 317 3.81 18.00 3.16
N TRP A 318 3.80 19.03 2.31
CA TRP A 318 4.97 19.84 1.97
C TRP A 318 5.06 21.16 2.73
N ARG A 319 4.08 21.46 3.60
CA ARG A 319 4.16 22.61 4.49
C ARG A 319 5.35 22.39 5.42
N GLU A 320 6.25 23.37 5.49
CA GLU A 320 7.51 23.26 6.25
C GLU A 320 8.34 22.03 5.81
N ALA A 321 8.69 21.99 4.52
CA ALA A 321 9.47 20.89 3.93
C ALA A 321 10.84 20.66 4.60
N ALA A 322 11.33 21.58 5.43
CA ALA A 322 12.54 21.45 6.24
C ALA A 322 12.23 21.69 7.73
N GLY A 323 13.21 21.44 8.60
CA GLY A 323 13.07 21.68 10.03
C GLY A 323 12.03 20.77 10.69
N ASP A 324 11.10 21.36 11.43
CA ASP A 324 10.11 20.61 12.21
C ASP A 324 9.13 19.81 11.36
N GLY A 325 8.70 20.32 10.20
CA GLY A 325 7.82 19.57 9.30
C GLY A 325 8.50 18.31 8.74
N ALA A 326 9.83 18.30 8.59
CA ALA A 326 10.58 17.08 8.27
C ALA A 326 10.60 16.08 9.45
N ARG A 327 10.73 16.58 10.69
CA ARG A 327 10.69 15.74 11.90
C ARG A 327 9.31 15.11 12.11
N LEU A 328 8.24 15.87 11.87
CA LEU A 328 6.86 15.36 11.91
C LEU A 328 6.61 14.29 10.85
N ARG A 329 7.09 14.49 9.61
CA ARG A 329 7.04 13.46 8.56
C ARG A 329 7.79 12.20 8.94
N LEU A 330 8.95 12.32 9.59
CA LEU A 330 9.71 11.16 10.07
C LEU A 330 8.95 10.41 11.18
N ALA A 331 8.29 11.12 12.10
CA ALA A 331 7.45 10.51 13.12
C ALA A 331 6.25 9.77 12.49
N ALA A 332 5.56 10.43 11.57
CA ALA A 332 4.45 9.91 10.78
C ALA A 332 4.85 8.65 9.98
N LEU A 333 6.03 8.68 9.34
CA LEU A 333 6.60 7.55 8.62
C LEU A 333 6.83 6.36 9.56
N ARG A 334 7.43 6.57 10.74
CA ARG A 334 7.67 5.50 11.72
C ARG A 334 6.36 4.86 12.19
N ALA A 335 5.36 5.66 12.50
CA ALA A 335 4.03 5.17 12.88
C ALA A 335 3.38 4.36 11.74
N SER A 336 3.53 4.81 10.49
CA SER A 336 3.04 4.10 9.30
C SER A 336 3.70 2.74 9.12
N LEU A 337 5.02 2.66 9.32
CA LEU A 337 5.77 1.41 9.27
C LEU A 337 5.32 0.42 10.35
N VAL A 338 4.96 0.90 11.55
CA VAL A 338 4.38 0.05 12.59
C VAL A 338 3.05 -0.54 12.11
N ARG A 339 2.14 0.29 11.57
CA ARG A 339 0.85 -0.17 11.04
C ARG A 339 1.03 -1.21 9.91
N LEU A 340 1.95 -0.98 8.97
CA LEU A 340 2.28 -1.95 7.93
C LEU A 340 2.85 -3.25 8.50
N SER A 341 3.77 -3.15 9.45
CA SER A 341 4.38 -4.33 10.08
C SER A 341 3.34 -5.17 10.82
N SER A 342 2.46 -4.53 11.59
CA SER A 342 1.36 -5.20 12.27
C SER A 342 0.36 -5.84 11.30
N ALA A 343 0.06 -5.18 10.18
CA ALA A 343 -0.78 -5.76 9.14
C ALA A 343 -0.11 -6.97 8.47
N TRP A 344 1.19 -6.89 8.20
CA TRP A 344 1.98 -7.97 7.60
C TRP A 344 2.06 -9.21 8.49
N THR A 345 2.24 -9.03 9.80
CA THR A 345 2.35 -10.14 10.76
C THR A 345 0.99 -10.73 11.17
N GLY A 346 -0.13 -10.14 10.73
CA GLY A 346 -1.48 -10.64 10.99
C GLY A 346 -2.07 -10.20 12.34
N GLY A 347 -1.59 -9.09 12.94
CA GLY A 347 -2.24 -8.50 14.11
C GLY A 347 -2.18 -9.35 15.37
N HIS A 348 -1.01 -9.87 15.74
CA HIS A 348 -0.71 -10.12 17.15
C HIS A 348 0.15 -8.99 17.69
N PRO A 349 -0.25 -8.30 18.79
CA PRO A 349 0.72 -7.52 19.54
C PRO A 349 1.84 -8.48 19.92
N GLU A 350 3.09 -8.12 19.62
CA GLU A 350 4.25 -8.86 20.11
C GLU A 350 4.04 -9.11 21.61
N ALA A 351 4.00 -10.38 22.01
CA ALA A 351 4.22 -10.74 23.40
C ALA A 351 5.51 -10.03 23.85
N PRO A 352 5.55 -9.43 25.05
CA PRO A 352 6.68 -8.62 25.47
C PRO A 352 7.95 -9.43 25.30
N ARG A 353 8.88 -8.94 24.48
CA ARG A 353 10.22 -9.52 24.37
C ARG A 353 10.77 -9.60 25.78
N GLU A 354 10.93 -10.83 26.27
CA GLU A 354 11.61 -11.11 27.52
C GLU A 354 12.92 -10.35 27.52
N ARG A 355 13.10 -9.59 28.60
CA ARG A 355 14.32 -8.88 28.93
C ARG A 355 15.49 -9.84 28.72
N ARG A 356 16.32 -9.59 27.71
CA ARG A 356 17.70 -10.08 27.70
C ARG A 356 18.42 -9.37 28.84
N THR A 357 18.31 -9.96 30.03
CA THR A 357 19.16 -9.68 31.17
C THR A 357 20.61 -9.88 30.75
N ALA A 358 21.41 -8.89 31.11
CA ALA A 358 22.85 -8.90 30.99
C ALA A 358 23.45 -10.14 31.65
N ALA A 359 24.13 -10.98 30.88
CA ALA A 359 25.05 -11.97 31.41
C ALA A 359 26.05 -12.44 30.34
N THR A 360 26.94 -11.56 29.87
CA THR A 360 28.23 -12.04 29.37
C THR A 360 29.32 -10.97 29.51
N ARG A 361 29.87 -10.86 30.72
CA ARG A 361 31.25 -10.40 30.91
C ARG A 361 31.99 -11.50 31.68
N ARG A 362 33.12 -11.93 31.09
CA ARG A 362 34.18 -12.83 31.60
C ARG A 362 33.80 -14.33 31.57
N ARG A 363 34.65 -15.26 31.10
CA ARG A 363 36.12 -15.29 31.04
C ARG A 363 36.61 -16.06 29.80
N PHE A 364 37.77 -15.63 29.30
CA PHE A 364 38.79 -16.46 28.67
C PHE A 364 39.14 -17.66 29.57
N SER A 365 39.15 -18.88 29.02
CA SER A 365 40.26 -19.84 29.17
C SER A 365 39.96 -21.13 28.38
N SER A 366 40.77 -21.34 27.34
CA SER A 366 41.52 -22.58 27.05
C SER A 366 40.85 -23.97 27.15
N SER A 367 40.95 -24.69 26.03
CA SER A 367 41.54 -26.04 25.92
C SER A 367 40.62 -27.20 25.49
N MET A 368 41.05 -27.82 24.39
CA MET A 368 41.07 -29.27 24.09
C MET A 368 39.74 -30.06 24.05
N ALA A 369 39.39 -30.53 22.85
CA ALA A 369 39.68 -31.89 22.35
C ALA A 369 38.52 -32.58 21.61
N LEU A 370 38.86 -33.07 20.43
CA LEU A 370 38.52 -34.39 19.86
C LEU A 370 37.06 -34.72 19.56
N SER A 371 36.70 -34.42 18.30
CA SER A 371 36.23 -35.38 17.28
C SER A 371 35.89 -36.80 17.74
N GLY A 372 34.61 -37.18 17.62
CA GLY A 372 34.12 -38.54 17.73
C GLY A 372 32.79 -38.75 17.00
N SER A 373 32.91 -39.27 15.77
CA SER A 373 31.96 -40.07 14.95
C SER A 373 30.62 -40.52 15.57
N GLY A 374 29.53 -40.49 14.77
CA GLY A 374 28.47 -41.51 14.90
C GLY A 374 27.06 -41.14 14.43
N ALA A 375 26.66 -41.75 13.30
CA ALA A 375 25.33 -42.26 12.98
C ALA A 375 24.19 -41.31 12.50
N ARG A 376 23.82 -41.56 11.23
CA ARG A 376 22.56 -41.22 10.58
C ARG A 376 21.39 -41.95 11.24
N ILE A 377 20.27 -41.25 11.44
CA ILE A 377 18.92 -41.82 11.29
C ILE A 377 18.05 -40.75 10.64
N GLY A 378 17.49 -41.08 9.48
CA GLY A 378 16.64 -40.19 8.69
C GLY A 378 15.28 -39.95 9.35
N ARG A 379 14.76 -38.73 9.14
CA ARG A 379 13.33 -38.42 9.27
C ARG A 379 12.92 -37.41 8.20
N SER A 380 12.07 -37.90 7.30
CA SER A 380 10.79 -37.29 6.94
C SER A 380 10.78 -35.80 6.63
N SER A 381 10.75 -35.50 5.33
CA SER A 381 10.37 -34.23 4.73
C SER A 381 9.01 -33.74 5.25
N ALA A 382 9.04 -32.76 6.14
CA ALA A 382 7.96 -31.81 6.34
C ALA A 382 8.55 -30.42 6.05
N THR A 383 8.33 -29.93 4.83
CA THR A 383 8.59 -28.55 4.42
C THR A 383 7.66 -27.63 5.20
N ARG A 384 8.05 -27.30 6.43
CA ARG A 384 7.58 -26.08 7.10
C ARG A 384 8.15 -24.91 6.31
N GLY A 385 7.26 -24.06 5.80
CA GLY A 385 7.60 -22.78 5.19
C GLY A 385 8.41 -21.94 6.16
N ALA A 386 9.74 -22.03 6.03
CA ALA A 386 10.65 -21.07 6.62
C ALA A 386 10.47 -19.79 5.79
N THR A 387 9.81 -18.80 6.38
CA THR A 387 9.82 -17.43 5.86
C THR A 387 11.27 -17.02 5.70
N ALA A 388 11.75 -16.95 4.46
CA ALA A 388 13.06 -16.42 4.15
C ALA A 388 13.13 -15.01 4.76
N VAL A 389 14.10 -14.79 5.64
CA VAL A 389 14.43 -13.44 6.08
C VAL A 389 14.89 -12.71 4.82
N PRO A 390 14.34 -11.53 4.48
CA PRO A 390 14.71 -10.85 3.25
C PRO A 390 16.19 -10.47 3.28
N ASP A 391 16.85 -10.68 2.14
CA ASP A 391 18.28 -10.37 1.97
C ASP A 391 18.50 -8.87 1.71
N LEU A 392 17.47 -8.15 1.25
CA LEU A 392 17.50 -6.71 0.98
C LEU A 392 16.17 -6.04 1.37
N VAL A 393 16.25 -4.91 2.08
CA VAL A 393 15.10 -4.03 2.36
C VAL A 393 15.22 -2.76 1.51
N VAL A 394 14.21 -2.49 0.68
CA VAL A 394 14.12 -1.27 -0.13
C VAL A 394 12.98 -0.42 0.42
N ALA A 395 13.26 0.80 0.86
CA ALA A 395 12.24 1.75 1.31
C ALA A 395 12.16 2.94 0.37
N SER A 396 11.00 3.15 -0.27
CA SER A 396 10.66 4.43 -0.88
C SER A 396 9.75 5.20 0.07
N GLY A 397 10.05 6.48 0.24
CA GLY A 397 9.10 7.43 0.81
C GLY A 397 9.11 8.62 -0.10
N GLY A 398 7.95 8.99 -0.67
CA GLY A 398 7.77 10.21 -1.44
C GLY A 398 8.05 11.52 -0.67
N ALA A 399 8.72 11.44 0.48
CA ALA A 399 9.06 12.51 1.39
C ALA A 399 10.58 12.69 1.62
N PHE A 400 11.45 11.84 1.08
CA PHE A 400 12.90 12.03 1.18
C PHE A 400 13.38 13.01 0.10
N ALA A 401 13.29 14.31 0.40
CA ALA A 401 14.25 15.25 -0.14
C ALA A 401 15.61 14.88 0.45
N ALA A 402 16.57 14.50 -0.40
CA ALA A 402 17.95 14.32 0.00
C ALA A 402 18.44 15.62 0.65
N VAL A 403 18.81 15.57 1.93
CA VAL A 403 19.64 16.60 2.55
C VAL A 403 21.06 16.34 2.05
N PRO A 404 21.72 17.27 1.34
CA PRO A 404 23.12 17.10 1.02
C PRO A 404 23.91 17.12 2.33
N ALA A 405 24.82 16.17 2.50
CA ALA A 405 25.90 16.27 3.48
C ALA A 405 26.99 17.20 2.94
#